data_AF-A0A0N4Y186-F1
#
_entry.id   AF-A0A0N4Y186-F1
#
_cell.length_a   1.000
_cell.length_b   1.000
_cell.length_c   1.000
_cell.angle_alpha   90.00
_cell.angle_beta   90.00
_cell.angle_gamma   90.00
#
_symmetry.space_group_name_H-M   'P 1'
#
loop_
_entity.id
_entity.type
_entity.pdbx_description
1 polymer ?
#
loop_
_entity_poly.entity_id
_entity_poly.type
_entity_poly.pdbx_seq_one_letter_code
_entity_poly.pdbx_strand_id
1 'polypeptide(L)'
;MRSVEEDNVIRTELIWYDRPDVAGPKECKFHKFEVPANVVEALDACLRCSMGVKGEVKKVRTLFIHDRTRIHIDRVEGLGDYMELEVR
;
A
#
# COMPACT_ATOMS: atom_id res chain seq x y z
N MET A 1 1.83 2.32 8.06
CA MET A 1 0.59 2.93 7.55
C MET A 1 0.82 3.45 6.14
N ARG A 2 -0.25 3.72 5.39
CA ARG A 2 -0.21 4.26 4.04
C ARG A 2 -1.03 5.54 4.01
N SER A 3 -0.43 6.65 3.59
CA SER A 3 -1.17 7.84 3.17
C SER A 3 -1.27 7.85 1.65
N VAL A 4 -2.44 8.14 1.11
CA VAL A 4 -2.70 8.18 -0.32
C VAL A 4 -3.55 9.40 -0.66
N GLU A 5 -3.21 10.03 -1.77
CA GLU A 5 -4.08 10.95 -2.50
C GLU A 5 -4.60 10.21 -3.74
N GLU A 6 -5.91 10.07 -3.86
CA GLU A 6 -6.58 9.48 -5.03
C GLU A 6 -7.82 10.31 -5.33
N ASP A 7 -8.01 10.71 -6.58
CA ASP A 7 -9.10 11.58 -7.02
C ASP A 7 -9.24 12.87 -6.16
N ASN A 8 -8.10 13.48 -5.80
CA ASN A 8 -7.98 14.63 -4.89
C ASN A 8 -8.48 14.38 -3.45
N VAL A 9 -8.66 13.12 -3.06
CA VAL A 9 -9.02 12.73 -1.69
C VAL A 9 -7.80 12.15 -0.99
N ILE A 10 -7.40 12.79 0.11
CA ILE A 10 -6.34 12.31 0.97
C ILE A 10 -6.93 11.43 2.07
N ARG A 11 -6.40 10.22 2.23
CA ARG A 11 -6.75 9.31 3.32
C ARG A 11 -5.53 8.59 3.85
N THR A 12 -5.61 8.18 5.11
CA THR A 12 -4.61 7.36 5.77
C THR A 12 -5.22 6.00 6.10
N GLU A 13 -4.51 4.95 5.75
CA GLU A 13 -4.95 3.56 5.89
C GLU A 13 -3.90 2.78 6.69
N LEU A 14 -4.36 1.94 7.62
CA LEU A 14 -3.58 0.82 8.13
C LEU A 14 -3.94 -0.42 7.30
N ILE A 15 -2.92 -1.08 6.76
CA ILE A 15 -3.12 -2.24 5.90
C ILE A 15 -2.39 -3.44 6.51
N TRP A 16 -3.15 -4.48 6.82
CA TRP A 16 -2.61 -5.79 7.17
C TRP A 16 -2.50 -6.65 5.91
N TYR A 17 -1.44 -7.45 5.83
CA TYR A 17 -1.18 -8.35 4.72
C TYR A 17 -0.86 -9.75 5.25
N ASP A 18 -1.44 -10.76 4.61
CA ASP A 18 -1.02 -12.17 4.69
C ASP A 18 -0.68 -12.65 3.29
N ARG A 19 0.62 -12.89 3.10
CA ARG A 19 1.26 -13.13 1.81
C ARG A 19 2.53 -13.96 2.04
N PRO A 20 2.77 -15.03 1.26
CA PRO A 20 4.02 -15.77 1.33
C PRO A 20 5.19 -14.99 0.70
N ASP A 21 6.39 -15.16 1.24
CA ASP A 21 7.62 -14.59 0.68
C ASP A 21 8.25 -15.52 -0.36
N VAL A 22 7.54 -15.73 -1.45
CA VAL A 22 7.99 -16.54 -2.59
C VAL A 22 8.01 -15.73 -3.88
N ALA A 23 8.82 -16.19 -4.84
CA ALA A 23 8.85 -15.66 -6.20
C ALA A 23 7.64 -16.16 -7.01
N GLY A 24 7.28 -15.41 -8.05
CA GLY A 24 6.14 -15.74 -8.92
C GLY A 24 4.78 -15.30 -8.37
N PRO A 25 3.67 -15.72 -9.04
CA PRO A 25 2.32 -15.41 -8.61
C PRO A 25 2.02 -15.95 -7.21
N LYS A 26 1.43 -15.13 -6.36
CA LYS A 26 1.10 -15.49 -4.99
C LYS A 26 -0.17 -14.82 -4.50
N GLU A 27 -0.95 -15.58 -3.74
CA GLU A 27 -2.11 -15.06 -3.05
C GLU A 27 -1.67 -13.98 -2.06
N CYS A 28 -2.47 -12.91 -1.98
CA CYS A 28 -2.25 -11.81 -1.06
C CYS A 28 -3.59 -11.46 -0.43
N LYS A 29 -3.79 -11.86 0.83
CA LYS A 29 -4.94 -11.45 1.62
C LYS A 29 -4.59 -10.13 2.29
N PHE A 30 -5.52 -9.19 2.27
CA PHE A 30 -5.30 -7.91 2.90
C PHE A 30 -6.58 -7.35 3.52
N HIS A 31 -6.41 -6.61 4.60
CA HIS A 31 -7.46 -5.83 5.23
C HIS A 31 -7.04 -4.38 5.32
N LYS A 32 -7.89 -3.49 4.83
CA LYS A 32 -7.70 -2.04 4.91
C LYS A 32 -8.58 -1.49 6.02
N PHE A 33 -7.97 -0.71 6.88
CA PHE A 33 -8.65 0.08 7.90
C PHE A 33 -8.36 1.55 7.63
N GLU A 34 -9.39 2.34 7.34
CA GLU A 34 -9.27 3.79 7.23
C GLU A 34 -9.06 4.38 8.63
N VAL A 35 -7.95 5.09 8.81
CA VAL A 35 -7.54 5.64 10.10
C VAL A 35 -8.19 7.01 10.28
N PRO A 36 -8.99 7.22 11.34
CA PRO A 36 -9.56 8.54 11.62
C PRO A 36 -8.47 9.59 11.82
N ALA A 37 -8.63 10.77 11.22
CA ALA A 37 -7.62 11.84 11.24
C ALA A 37 -7.16 12.21 12.67
N ASN A 38 -8.06 12.16 13.66
CA ASN A 38 -7.75 12.52 15.04
C ASN A 38 -6.86 11.50 15.78
N VAL A 39 -6.60 10.32 15.21
CA VAL A 39 -5.77 9.27 15.85
C VAL A 39 -4.53 8.90 15.03
N VAL A 40 -4.33 9.49 13.84
CA VAL A 40 -3.22 9.15 12.94
C VAL A 40 -1.86 9.24 13.65
N GLU A 41 -1.56 10.37 14.27
CA GLU A 41 -0.27 10.60 14.94
C GLU A 41 -0.03 9.64 16.12
N ALA A 42 -1.06 9.45 16.96
CA ALA A 42 -0.96 8.56 18.11
C ALA A 42 -0.76 7.09 17.68
N LEU A 43 -1.46 6.67 16.63
CA LEU A 43 -1.32 5.33 16.06
C LEU A 43 0.05 5.14 15.40
N ASP A 44 0.56 6.15 14.67
CA ASP A 44 1.90 6.10 14.06
C ASP A 44 2.96 5.90 15.14
N ALA A 45 2.93 6.73 16.18
CA ALA A 45 3.86 6.64 17.30
C ALA A 45 3.81 5.26 17.97
N CYS A 46 2.60 4.75 18.24
CA CYS A 46 2.43 3.44 18.86
C CYS A 46 2.98 2.30 17.99
N LEU A 47 2.72 2.32 16.68
CA LEU A 47 3.23 1.30 15.74
C LEU A 47 4.75 1.38 15.58
N ARG A 48 5.32 2.59 15.53
CA ARG A 48 6.78 2.78 15.51
C ARG A 48 7.45 2.22 16.76
N CYS A 49 6.88 2.46 17.94
CA CYS A 49 7.45 1.95 19.19
C CYS A 49 7.30 0.43 19.34
N SER A 50 6.22 -0.16 18.80
CA SER A 50 5.95 -1.60 18.95
C SER A 50 6.65 -2.46 17.90
N MET A 51 6.59 -2.06 16.63
CA MET A 51 7.06 -2.87 15.49
C MET A 51 8.30 -2.29 14.81
N GLY A 52 8.65 -1.02 15.10
CA GLY A 52 9.68 -0.29 14.39
C GLY A 52 9.27 0.12 12.98
N VAL A 53 10.22 0.70 12.25
CA VAL A 53 10.06 1.09 10.83
C VAL A 53 11.10 0.36 10.00
N LYS A 54 10.64 -0.48 9.08
CA LYS A 54 11.53 -1.18 8.14
C LYS A 54 12.01 -0.27 7.01
N GLY A 55 11.17 0.67 6.59
CA GLY A 55 11.46 1.64 5.53
C GLY A 55 10.21 2.41 5.12
N GLU A 56 10.41 3.46 4.32
CA GLU A 56 9.35 4.26 3.69
C GLU A 56 9.39 4.04 2.18
N VAL A 57 8.22 3.85 1.56
CA VAL A 57 8.08 3.69 0.11
C VAL A 57 7.18 4.81 -0.41
N LYS A 58 7.75 5.69 -1.22
CA LYS A 58 7.01 6.73 -1.95
C LYS A 58 6.89 6.34 -3.40
N LYS A 59 5.67 6.38 -3.94
CA LYS A 59 5.41 5.99 -5.33
C LYS A 59 4.19 6.70 -5.91
N VAL A 60 4.22 6.88 -7.22
CA VAL A 60 3.06 7.27 -8.03
C VAL A 60 2.58 6.03 -8.78
N ARG A 61 1.28 5.75 -8.71
CA ARG A 61 0.64 4.62 -9.38
C ARG A 61 -0.30 5.10 -10.47
N THR A 62 -0.09 4.62 -11.68
CA THR A 62 -1.11 4.65 -12.74
C THR A 62 -1.84 3.30 -12.73
N LEU A 63 -3.15 3.31 -12.48
CA LEU A 63 -3.98 2.12 -12.44
C LEU A 63 -4.79 1.99 -13.74
N PHE A 64 -4.67 0.84 -14.40
CA PHE A 64 -5.60 0.44 -15.46
C PHE A 64 -6.42 -0.76 -15.00
N ILE A 65 -7.63 -0.88 -15.56
CA ILE A 65 -8.51 -2.03 -15.35
C ILE A 65 -8.79 -2.63 -16.72
N HIS A 66 -8.48 -3.92 -16.88
CA HIS A 66 -8.78 -4.71 -18.07
C HIS A 66 -9.46 -6.01 -17.64
N ASP A 67 -10.76 -6.14 -17.94
CA ASP A 67 -11.64 -7.17 -17.39
C ASP A 67 -11.54 -7.24 -15.86
N ARG A 68 -11.10 -8.38 -15.33
CA ARG A 68 -10.88 -8.62 -13.89
C ARG A 68 -9.45 -8.34 -13.42
N THR A 69 -8.59 -7.90 -14.33
CA THR A 69 -7.17 -7.63 -14.04
C THR A 69 -6.97 -6.15 -13.79
N ARG A 70 -6.39 -5.84 -12.63
CA ARG A 70 -5.88 -4.52 -12.28
C ARG A 70 -4.40 -4.48 -12.64
N ILE A 71 -4.02 -3.51 -13.47
CA ILE A 71 -2.66 -3.32 -13.93
C ILE A 71 -2.11 -2.09 -13.21
N HIS A 72 -1.14 -2.30 -12.33
CA HIS A 72 -0.43 -1.22 -11.63
C HIS A 72 0.84 -0.89 -12.39
N ILE A 73 1.00 0.37 -12.81
CA ILE A 73 2.28 0.91 -13.27
C ILE A 73 2.76 1.87 -12.19
N ASP A 74 3.81 1.46 -11.49
CA ASP A 74 4.32 2.15 -10.30
C ASP A 74 5.69 2.76 -10.60
N ARG A 75 5.81 4.08 -10.45
CA ARG A 75 7.11 4.77 -10.35
C ARG A 75 7.47 4.94 -8.89
N VAL A 76 8.50 4.23 -8.45
CA VAL A 76 8.94 4.20 -7.04
C VAL A 76 10.18 5.06 -6.86
N GLU A 77 10.12 5.99 -5.92
CA GLU A 77 11.22 6.91 -5.62
C GLU A 77 12.47 6.11 -5.19
N GLY A 78 13.59 6.36 -5.87
CA GLY A 78 14.88 5.71 -5.58
C GLY A 78 15.03 4.27 -6.09
N LEU A 79 13.98 3.64 -6.64
CA LEU A 79 14.03 2.25 -7.13
C LEU A 79 13.72 2.10 -8.63
N GLY A 80 12.94 3.02 -9.22
CA GLY A 80 12.60 3.00 -10.64
C GLY A 80 11.16 2.56 -10.90
N ASP A 81 10.93 1.99 -12.09
CA ASP A 81 9.59 1.71 -12.61
C ASP A 81 9.26 0.21 -12.52
N TYR A 82 8.04 -0.10 -12.09
CA TYR A 82 7.55 -1.46 -11.87
C TYR A 82 6.14 -1.64 -12.43
N MET A 83 5.81 -2.88 -12.79
CA MET A 83 4.48 -3.28 -13.21
C MET A 83 3.99 -4.48 -12.38
N GLU A 84 2.75 -4.42 -11.90
CA GLU A 84 2.09 -5.52 -11.19
C GLU A 84 0.73 -5.83 -11.82
N LEU A 85 0.40 -7.13 -11.90
CA LEU A 85 -0.90 -7.62 -12.35
C LEU A 85 -1.61 -8.26 -11.16
N GLU A 86 -2.73 -7.66 -10.74
CA GLU A 86 -3.60 -8.19 -9.69
C GLU A 86 -4.89 -8.71 -10.34
N VAL A 87 -5.20 -9.99 -10.14
CA VAL A 87 -6.44 -10.61 -10.60
C VAL A 87 -7.32 -10.88 -9.37
N ARG A 88 -8.57 -10.41 -9.44
CA ARG A 88 -9.60 -10.71 -8.42
C ARG A 88 -10.55 -11.81 -8.88
#